data_AF-A0A258Q8E6-F1
#
_entry.id   AF-A0A258Q8E6-F1
#
_cell.length_a   1.000
_cell.length_b   1.000
_cell.length_c   1.000
_cell.angle_alpha   90.00
_cell.angle_beta   90.00
_cell.angle_gamma   90.00
#
_symmetry.space_group_name_H-M   'P 1'
#
loop_
_entity.id
_entity.type
_entity.pdbx_description
1 polymer ?
#
loop_
_entity_poly.entity_id
_entity_poly.type
_entity_poly.pdbx_seq_one_letter_code
_entity_poly.pdbx_strand_id
1 'polypeptide(L)'
;MIQMQKIRREMGCSSEDLIRWLPLAMGSYYPSTNLMIDGLAIYVYPEPIAEIIALTKPSRKIALLNIPVMDISFSFSQELTISERDELMKRFDLYTRRGGG
;
A
#
# COMPACT_ATOMS: atom_id res chain seq x y z
N MET A 1 21.12 7.39 -12.69
CA MET A 1 20.40 7.13 -11.41
C MET A 1 18.91 7.26 -11.70
N ILE A 2 18.20 6.14 -11.76
CA ILE A 2 16.78 6.13 -12.13
C ILE A 2 15.96 6.59 -10.92
N GLN A 3 15.28 7.73 -11.05
CA GLN A 3 14.37 8.26 -10.02
C GLN A 3 13.11 7.39 -9.98
N MET A 4 13.02 6.47 -9.01
CA MET A 4 11.76 5.81 -8.68
C MET A 4 10.91 6.80 -7.89
N GLN A 5 9.74 7.17 -8.43
CA GLN A 5 8.82 8.07 -7.74
C GLN A 5 8.23 7.35 -6.53
N LYS A 6 8.66 7.77 -5.33
CA LYS A 6 8.20 7.19 -4.08
C LYS A 6 6.94 7.91 -3.61
N ILE A 7 5.81 7.20 -3.58
CA ILE A 7 4.55 7.72 -3.06
C ILE A 7 4.38 7.20 -1.64
N ARG A 8 3.95 8.06 -0.71
CA ARG A 8 3.63 7.66 0.66
C ARG A 8 2.15 7.86 0.98
N ARG A 9 1.62 6.99 1.83
CA ARG A 9 0.28 7.05 2.40
C ARG A 9 0.32 6.61 3.85
N GLU A 10 -0.29 7.40 4.72
CA GLU A 10 -0.69 6.93 6.05
C GLU A 10 -2.10 6.35 5.93
N MET A 11 -2.28 5.11 6.38
CA MET A 11 -3.57 4.40 6.34
C MET A 11 -4.01 4.00 7.73
N GLY A 12 -5.29 4.20 8.03
CA GLY A 12 -5.92 3.81 9.29
C GLY A 12 -6.32 2.34 9.31
N CYS A 13 -5.37 1.42 9.10
CA CYS A 13 -5.63 -0.02 9.06
C CYS A 13 -4.52 -0.84 9.72
N SER A 14 -4.84 -2.09 10.08
CA SER A 14 -3.85 -3.04 10.61
C SER A 14 -3.11 -3.78 9.50
N SER A 15 -2.06 -4.53 9.85
CA SER A 15 -1.34 -5.39 8.91
C SER A 15 -2.27 -6.42 8.24
N GLU A 16 -3.17 -7.03 9.01
CA GLU A 16 -4.14 -8.01 8.55
C GLU A 16 -5.14 -7.41 7.56
N ASP A 17 -5.61 -6.18 7.83
CA ASP A 17 -6.47 -5.44 6.92
C ASP A 17 -5.78 -5.19 5.58
N LEU A 18 -4.54 -4.70 5.60
CA LEU A 18 -3.78 -4.46 4.37
C LEU A 18 -3.56 -5.74 3.58
N ILE A 19 -3.16 -6.83 4.23
CA ILE A 19 -2.98 -8.14 3.59
C ILE A 19 -4.28 -8.60 2.92
N ARG A 20 -5.41 -8.43 3.62
CA ARG A 20 -6.73 -8.80 3.13
C ARG A 20 -7.18 -7.94 1.95
N TRP A 21 -6.87 -6.65 1.96
CA TRP A 21 -7.33 -5.71 0.92
C TRP A 21 -6.42 -5.69 -0.30
N LEU A 22 -5.13 -6.02 -0.15
CA LEU A 22 -4.14 -5.88 -1.21
C LEU A 22 -4.55 -6.52 -2.55
N PRO A 23 -5.09 -7.76 -2.61
CA PRO A 23 -5.49 -8.36 -3.88
C PRO A 23 -6.53 -7.53 -4.63
N LEU A 24 -7.49 -6.95 -3.92
CA LEU A 24 -8.54 -6.12 -4.53
C LEU A 24 -8.04 -4.71 -4.84
N ALA A 25 -7.22 -4.14 -3.95
CA ALA A 25 -6.63 -2.80 -4.09
C ALA A 25 -5.70 -2.70 -5.29
N MET A 26 -4.88 -3.73 -5.53
CA MET A 26 -3.93 -3.78 -6.64
C MET A 26 -4.54 -4.35 -7.93
N GLY A 27 -5.65 -5.08 -7.84
CA GLY A 27 -6.36 -5.61 -9.02
C GLY A 27 -5.45 -6.49 -9.89
N SER A 28 -5.41 -6.22 -11.20
CA SER A 28 -4.58 -6.98 -12.15
C SER A 28 -3.08 -6.88 -11.88
N TYR A 29 -2.64 -5.88 -11.10
CA TYR A 29 -1.23 -5.72 -10.73
C TYR A 29 -0.83 -6.54 -9.49
N TYR A 30 -1.79 -7.14 -8.78
CA TYR A 30 -1.52 -7.94 -7.58
C TYR A 30 -0.52 -9.10 -7.80
N PRO A 31 -0.59 -9.89 -8.90
CA PRO A 31 0.37 -10.98 -9.17
C PRO A 31 1.80 -10.50 -9.49
N SER A 32 2.03 -9.18 -9.50
CA SER A 32 3.34 -8.56 -9.75
C SER A 32 3.64 -7.48 -8.70
N THR A 33 3.01 -7.57 -7.52
CA THR A 33 3.20 -6.62 -6.42
C THR A 33 3.88 -7.28 -5.23
N ASN A 34 5.06 -6.79 -4.86
CA ASN A 34 5.71 -7.20 -3.63
C ASN A 34 5.17 -6.40 -2.44
N LEU A 35 5.02 -7.08 -1.30
CA LEU A 35 4.65 -6.46 -0.03
C LEU A 35 5.59 -6.91 1.07
N MET A 36 6.18 -5.95 1.75
CA MET A 36 6.93 -6.14 2.99
C MET A 36 6.25 -5.34 4.12
N ILE A 37 6.02 -5.98 5.26
CA ILE A 37 5.46 -5.33 6.46
C ILE A 37 6.48 -5.49 7.60
N ASP A 38 6.91 -4.37 8.19
CA ASP A 38 7.85 -4.37 9.34
C ASP A 38 9.11 -5.21 9.12
N GLY A 39 9.62 -5.21 7.87
CA GLY A 39 10.80 -5.98 7.48
C GLY A 39 10.53 -7.46 7.13
N LEU A 40 9.31 -7.94 7.30
CA LEU A 40 8.89 -9.28 6.90
C LEU A 40 8.31 -9.26 5.48
N ALA A 41 8.87 -10.09 4.60
CA ALA A 41 8.34 -10.28 3.25
C ALA A 41 7.04 -11.10 3.30
N ILE A 42 5.93 -10.49 2.88
CA ILE A 42 4.60 -11.11 2.87
C ILE A 42 4.27 -11.65 1.48
N TYR A 43 4.49 -10.85 0.45
CA TYR A 43 4.34 -11.25 -0.96
C TYR A 43 5.63 -10.94 -1.71
N VAL A 44 6.16 -11.95 -2.42
CA VAL A 44 7.39 -11.85 -3.21
C VAL A 44 7.17 -12.52 -4.56
N TYR A 45 7.33 -11.73 -5.61
CA TYR A 45 7.29 -12.12 -7.00
C TYR A 45 8.65 -11.82 -7.65
N PRO A 46 9.09 -12.64 -8.63
CA PRO A 46 10.42 -12.53 -9.22
C PRO A 46 10.62 -11.25 -10.03
N GLU A 47 9.57 -10.74 -10.67
CA GLU A 47 9.59 -9.54 -11.51
C GLU A 47 8.48 -8.58 -11.06
N PRO A 48 8.66 -7.85 -9.94
CA PRO A 48 7.65 -6.95 -9.42
C PRO A 48 7.60 -5.65 -10.23
N ILE A 49 6.39 -5.25 -10.62
CA ILE A 49 6.14 -3.92 -11.20
C ILE A 49 5.81 -2.88 -10.13
N ALA A 50 5.45 -3.34 -8.92
CA ALA A 50 5.17 -2.52 -7.76
C ALA A 50 5.81 -3.14 -6.51
N GLU A 51 6.46 -2.31 -5.72
CA GLU A 51 6.99 -2.66 -4.41
C GLU A 51 6.31 -1.81 -3.33
N ILE A 52 5.77 -2.49 -2.32
CA ILE A 52 5.10 -1.86 -1.19
C ILE A 52 5.85 -2.21 0.09
N ILE A 53 6.23 -1.16 0.81
CA ILE A 53 6.81 -1.27 2.15
C ILE A 53 5.85 -0.62 3.12
N ALA A 54 5.27 -1.40 4.02
CA ALA A 54 4.41 -0.92 5.09
C ALA A 54 5.14 -1.02 6.44
N LEU A 55 4.96 -0.01 7.28
CA LEU A 55 5.48 0.05 8.64
C LEU A 55 4.34 0.32 9.61
N THR A 56 4.20 -0.52 10.62
CA THR A 56 3.24 -0.30 11.71
C THR A 56 3.64 0.93 12.51
N LYS A 57 2.65 1.77 12.83
CA LYS A 57 2.81 2.96 13.67
C LYS A 57 1.96 2.81 14.94
N PRO A 58 2.26 3.58 16.01
CA PRO A 58 1.39 3.64 17.17
C PRO A 58 -0.05 3.96 16.76
N SER A 59 -1.01 3.22 17.32
CA SER A 59 -2.43 3.45 17.02
C SER A 59 -2.84 4.87 17.41
N ARG A 60 -3.71 5.48 16.59
CA ARG A 60 -4.30 6.79 16.87
C ARG A 60 -5.54 6.61 17.74
N LYS A 61 -5.53 7.21 18.93
CA LYS A 61 -6.70 7.25 19.83
C LYS A 61 -7.51 8.53 19.61
N ILE A 62 -8.79 8.39 19.34
CA ILE A 62 -9.76 9.50 19.24
C ILE A 62 -10.95 9.15 20.13
N ALA A 63 -11.05 9.79 21.30
CA ALA A 63 -12.00 9.40 22.35
C ALA A 63 -11.87 7.90 22.70
N LEU A 64 -12.94 7.11 22.53
CA LEU A 64 -12.93 5.67 22.75
C LEU A 64 -12.45 4.86 21.54
N LEU A 65 -12.25 5.49 20.37
CA LEU A 65 -11.78 4.82 19.16
C LEU A 65 -10.26 4.62 19.22
N ASN A 66 -9.81 3.42 18.89
CA ASN A 66 -8.40 3.09 18.71
C ASN A 66 -8.19 2.62 17.27
N ILE A 67 -7.58 3.47 16.45
CA ILE A 67 -7.40 3.26 15.01
C ILE A 67 -5.97 2.76 14.78
N PRO A 68 -5.75 1.53 14.28
CA PRO A 68 -4.44 1.08 13.82
C PRO A 68 -3.92 2.00 12.71
N VAL A 69 -2.61 2.22 12.65
CA VAL A 69 -2.01 3.10 11.66
C VAL A 69 -0.83 2.40 11.00
N MET A 70 -0.76 2.49 9.68
CA MET A 70 0.41 2.08 8.89
C MET A 70 0.91 3.22 8.00
N ASP A 71 2.22 3.37 7.94
CA ASP A 71 2.92 4.20 6.94
C ASP A 71 3.31 3.31 5.76
N ILE A 72 2.74 3.56 4.59
CA ILE A 72 2.90 2.74 3.39
C ILE A 72 3.67 3.55 2.35
N SER A 73 4.76 2.98 1.85
CA SER A 73 5.57 3.49 0.75
C SER A 73 5.41 2.62 -0.48
N PHE A 74 5.19 3.25 -1.62
CA PHE A 74 5.07 2.61 -2.93
C PHE A 74 6.24 3.01 -3.82
N SER A 75 6.78 2.03 -4.55
CA SER A 75 7.72 2.24 -5.63
C SER A 75 7.22 1.46 -6.86
N PHE A 76 7.21 2.11 -8.02
CA PHE A 76 6.69 1.51 -9.25
C PHE A 76 7.80 1.38 -10.30
N SER A 77 7.72 0.34 -11.13
CA SER A 77 8.55 0.20 -12.32
C SER A 77 8.33 1.36 -13.29
N GLN A 78 9.35 1.64 -14.10
CA GLN A 78 9.26 2.62 -15.19
C GLN A 78 8.27 2.21 -16.28
N GLU A 79 7.91 0.93 -16.34
CA GLU A 79 6.92 0.39 -17.28
C GLU A 79 5.52 0.96 -17.06
N LEU A 80 5.17 1.31 -15.83
CA LEU A 80 3.90 1.98 -15.55
C LEU A 80 4.00 3.46 -15.93
N THR A 81 3.10 3.91 -16.79
CA THR A 81 2.89 5.32 -17.10
C THR A 81 2.42 6.09 -15.87
N ILE A 82 2.52 7.42 -15.93
CA ILE A 82 2.02 8.30 -14.85
C ILE A 82 0.50 8.08 -14.64
N SER A 83 -0.26 7.92 -15.73
CA SER A 83 -1.71 7.71 -15.64
C SER A 83 -2.07 6.38 -14.98
N GLU A 84 -1.35 5.30 -15.29
CA GLU A 84 -1.57 3.99 -14.66
C GLU A 84 -1.23 4.02 -13.17
N ARG A 85 -0.14 4.70 -12.79
CA ARG A 85 0.21 4.92 -11.37
C ARG A 85 -0.88 5.70 -10.65
N ASP A 86 -1.39 6.77 -11.26
CA ASP A 86 -2.44 7.59 -10.65
C ASP A 86 -3.76 6.81 -10.50
N GLU A 87 -4.15 6.01 -11.49
CA GLU A 87 -5.34 5.15 -11.41
C GLU A 87 -5.17 4.08 -10.34
N LEU A 88 -4.01 3.42 -10.30
CA LEU A 88 -3.67 2.43 -9.29
C LEU A 88 -3.69 3.03 -7.88
N MET A 89 -3.13 4.23 -7.70
CA MET A 89 -3.16 4.91 -6.41
C MET A 89 -4.58 5.31 -6.00
N LYS A 90 -5.42 5.80 -6.92
CA LYS A 90 -6.84 6.08 -6.65
C LYS A 90 -7.59 4.82 -6.24
N ARG A 91 -7.35 3.72 -6.96
CA ARG A 91 -7.94 2.41 -6.64
C ARG A 91 -7.48 1.93 -5.27
N PHE A 92 -6.19 1.97 -4.98
CA PHE A 92 -5.65 1.58 -3.69
C PHE A 92 -6.30 2.41 -2.56
N ASP A 93 -6.30 3.74 -2.70
CA ASP A 93 -6.92 4.65 -1.74
C ASP A 93 -8.41 4.33 -1.52
N LEU A 94 -9.17 3.97 -2.56
CA LEU A 94 -10.59 3.59 -2.45
C LEU A 94 -10.81 2.32 -1.61
N TYR A 95 -9.92 1.33 -1.70
CA TYR A 95 -10.04 0.09 -0.95
C TYR A 95 -9.55 0.23 0.50
N THR A 96 -8.54 1.07 0.75
CA THR A 96 -7.88 1.16 2.06
C THR A 96 -8.31 2.34 2.91
N ARG A 97 -8.91 3.40 2.33
CA ARG A 97 -9.53 4.48 3.12
C ARG A 97 -10.92 4.09 3.53
N ARG A 98 -11.05 3.40 4.67
CA ARG A 98 -12.33 3.24 5.35
C ARG A 98 -12.37 4.15 6.58
N GLY A 99 -12.82 5.37 6.36
CA GLY A 99 -13.01 6.37 7.42
C GLY A 99 -13.18 7.77 6.85
N GLY A 100 -14.43 8.25 6.81
CA GLY A 100 -14.81 9.61 6.45
C GLY A 100 -15.56 9.70 5.12
N GLY A 101 -16.89 9.64 5.18
CA GLY A 101 -17.72 10.35 4.20
C GLY A 101 -17.64 11.86 4.42
#